data_AF-A0A7L6L3F0-F1
#
_entry.id   AF-A0A7L6L3F0-F1
#
_cell.length_a   1.000
_cell.length_b   1.000
_cell.length_c   1.000
_cell.angle_alpha   90.00
_cell.angle_beta   90.00
_cell.angle_gamma   90.00
#
_symmetry.space_group_name_H-M   'P 1'
#
loop_
_entity.id
_entity.type
_entity.pdbx_description
1 polymer ?
#
loop_
_entity_poly.entity_id
_entity_poly.type
_entity_poly.pdbx_seq_one_letter_code
_entity_poly.pdbx_strand_id
1 'polypeptide(L)'
;MKSELFHSEANSEIITADEFIDFINSFKKPLICQICGNQSWSVVGTLELEVEDNQPKHHVIEVLSYAQYKPETDSAINYPGGMPLFRITCDHCAHVLLFSYKKARSLIQKRKNEKEEDGK
;
A
#
# COMPACT_ATOMS: atom_id res chain seq x y z
N MET A 1 19.62 -5.92 -16.95
CA MET A 1 18.22 -6.22 -16.56
C MET A 1 17.30 -5.41 -17.44
N LYS A 2 16.36 -6.04 -18.17
CA LYS A 2 15.27 -5.28 -18.80
C LYS A 2 14.39 -4.76 -17.66
N SER A 3 14.17 -3.45 -17.61
CA SER A 3 13.18 -2.87 -16.72
C SER A 3 11.80 -3.32 -17.21
N GLU A 4 11.16 -4.22 -16.47
CA GLU A 4 9.74 -4.49 -16.70
C GLU A 4 8.96 -3.23 -16.33
N LEU A 5 8.32 -2.63 -17.34
CA LEU A 5 7.41 -1.53 -17.12
C LEU A 5 6.15 -2.09 -16.47
N PHE A 6 5.81 -1.54 -15.32
CA PHE A 6 4.61 -1.95 -14.60
C PHE A 6 3.37 -1.42 -15.32
N HIS A 7 2.52 -2.31 -15.83
CA HIS A 7 1.30 -1.97 -16.56
C HIS A 7 0.17 -1.55 -15.60
N SER A 8 -0.67 -0.58 -16.00
CA SER A 8 -1.85 -0.19 -15.21
C SER A 8 -3.03 -1.12 -15.49
N GLU A 9 -3.87 -1.30 -14.48
CA GLU A 9 -5.10 -2.10 -14.55
C GLU A 9 -6.30 -1.24 -14.14
N ALA A 10 -6.99 -0.64 -15.11
CA ALA A 10 -8.16 0.18 -14.82
C ALA A 10 -9.24 -0.60 -14.04
N ASN A 11 -9.97 0.12 -13.19
CA ASN A 11 -10.98 -0.39 -12.25
C ASN A 11 -10.45 -1.35 -11.19
N SER A 12 -9.18 -1.18 -10.81
CA SER A 12 -8.54 -2.01 -9.80
C SER A 12 -9.04 -1.72 -8.39
N GLU A 13 -9.33 -2.79 -7.65
CA GLU A 13 -9.71 -2.76 -6.23
C GLU A 13 -8.69 -1.96 -5.39
N ILE A 14 -9.20 -1.15 -4.47
CA ILE A 14 -8.40 -0.40 -3.50
C ILE A 14 -7.87 -1.38 -2.46
N ILE A 15 -6.59 -1.27 -2.12
CA ILE A 15 -5.97 -2.09 -1.08
C ILE A 15 -5.77 -1.25 0.18
N THR A 16 -6.31 -1.77 1.28
CA THR A 16 -6.24 -1.17 2.61
C THR A 16 -4.88 -1.39 3.27
N ALA A 17 -4.62 -0.65 4.36
CA ALA A 17 -3.43 -0.85 5.18
C ALA A 17 -3.39 -2.26 5.81
N ASP A 18 -4.54 -2.79 6.20
CA ASP A 18 -4.67 -4.13 6.79
C ASP A 18 -4.31 -5.21 5.78
N GLU A 19 -4.84 -5.12 4.55
CA GLU A 19 -4.49 -6.05 3.47
C GLU A 19 -3.00 -5.99 3.11
N PHE A 20 -2.40 -4.79 3.14
CA PHE A 20 -0.97 -4.63 2.96
C PHE A 20 -0.18 -5.28 4.11
N ILE A 21 -0.67 -5.17 5.35
CA ILE A 21 -0.05 -5.80 6.51
C ILE A 21 -0.11 -7.32 6.45
N ASP A 22 -1.27 -7.87 6.09
CA ASP A 22 -1.43 -9.30 5.87
C ASP A 22 -0.48 -9.79 4.78
N PHE A 23 -0.32 -9.01 3.71
CA PHE A 23 0.65 -9.31 2.66
C PHE A 23 2.08 -9.33 3.19
N ILE A 24 2.52 -8.34 3.96
CA ILE A 24 3.87 -8.33 4.55
C ILE A 24 4.07 -9.50 5.54
N ASN A 25 3.08 -9.79 6.37
CA ASN A 25 3.16 -10.86 7.37
C ASN A 25 3.09 -12.26 6.77
N SER A 26 2.57 -12.39 5.55
CA SER A 26 2.43 -13.67 4.88
C SER A 26 3.72 -14.20 4.24
N PHE A 27 4.82 -13.43 4.27
CA PHE A 27 6.14 -13.95 3.92
C PHE A 27 6.65 -14.82 5.07
N LYS A 28 7.16 -16.04 4.78
CA LYS A 28 7.57 -17.05 5.79
C LYS A 28 8.66 -16.61 6.78
N LYS A 29 9.19 -15.39 6.67
CA LYS A 29 10.19 -14.82 7.56
C LYS A 29 9.67 -13.48 8.09
N PRO A 30 9.76 -13.23 9.41
CA PRO A 30 9.39 -11.92 9.96
C PRO A 30 10.25 -10.84 9.31
N LEU A 31 9.65 -9.68 9.06
CA LEU A 31 10.38 -8.55 8.52
C LEU A 31 11.33 -8.01 9.59
N ILE A 32 12.65 -8.09 9.34
CA ILE A 32 13.67 -7.64 10.28
C ILE A 32 14.19 -6.26 9.85
N CYS A 33 14.22 -5.32 10.79
CA CYS A 33 14.82 -4.00 10.58
C CYS A 33 16.31 -4.14 10.29
N GLN A 34 16.74 -3.65 9.13
CA GLN A 34 18.15 -3.73 8.70
C GLN A 34 19.08 -2.80 9.49
N ILE A 35 18.51 -1.88 10.28
CA ILE A 35 19.28 -0.91 11.08
C ILE A 35 19.52 -1.40 12.51
N CYS A 36 18.47 -1.91 13.18
CA CYS A 36 18.56 -2.29 14.61
C CYS A 36 18.23 -3.76 14.91
N GLY A 37 17.87 -4.56 13.91
CA GLY A 37 17.53 -5.98 14.09
C GLY A 37 16.16 -6.24 14.73
N ASN A 38 15.41 -5.20 15.12
CA ASN A 38 14.07 -5.37 15.69
C ASN A 38 13.05 -5.85 14.62
N GLN A 39 11.97 -6.48 15.08
CA GLN A 39 10.89 -7.03 14.24
C GLN A 39 9.55 -6.30 14.42
N SER A 40 9.51 -5.27 15.28
CA SER A 40 8.30 -4.47 15.52
C SER A 40 8.21 -3.33 14.51
N TRP A 41 7.07 -3.25 13.83
CA TRP A 41 6.78 -2.26 12.80
C TRP A 41 5.40 -1.64 13.04
N SER A 42 5.35 -0.32 13.13
CA SER A 42 4.11 0.44 13.05
C SER A 42 3.72 0.70 11.60
N VAL A 43 2.43 0.52 11.33
CA VAL A 43 1.80 0.90 10.06
C VAL A 43 0.81 2.01 10.33
N VAL A 44 0.82 2.96 9.43
CA VAL A 44 -0.08 4.10 9.45
C VAL A 44 -1.27 3.74 8.57
N GLY A 45 -2.50 3.92 9.05
CA GLY A 45 -3.71 3.22 8.60
C GLY A 45 -4.37 3.82 7.36
N THR A 46 -5.69 3.69 7.24
CA THR A 46 -6.49 4.41 6.22
C THR A 46 -7.41 5.37 6.95
N LEU A 47 -7.59 6.59 6.44
CA LEU A 47 -8.45 7.61 7.03
C LEU A 47 -9.46 8.12 5.99
N GLU A 48 -10.73 8.20 6.37
CA GLU A 48 -11.69 8.97 5.60
C GLU A 48 -11.48 10.45 5.88
N LEU A 49 -11.25 11.25 4.84
CA LEU A 49 -11.05 12.68 4.96
C LEU A 49 -12.05 13.43 4.08
N GLU A 50 -12.57 14.53 4.65
CA GLU A 50 -13.20 15.59 3.88
C GLU A 50 -12.07 16.48 3.34
N VAL A 51 -11.85 16.40 2.03
CA VAL A 51 -10.70 17.05 1.37
C VAL A 51 -11.02 18.51 1.01
N GLU A 52 -12.29 18.81 0.72
CA GLU A 52 -12.80 20.14 0.42
C GLU A 52 -14.26 20.26 0.90
N ASP A 53 -14.68 21.47 1.31
CA ASP A 53 -16.07 21.75 1.67
C ASP A 53 -17.00 21.44 0.48
N ASN A 54 -18.09 20.70 0.73
CA ASN A 54 -19.07 20.20 -0.25
C ASN A 54 -18.59 19.12 -1.22
N GLN A 55 -17.43 18.48 -1.00
CA GLN A 55 -17.09 17.25 -1.72
C GLN A 55 -17.53 15.99 -0.95
N PRO A 56 -17.91 14.90 -1.64
CA PRO A 56 -18.15 13.63 -0.97
C PRO A 56 -16.88 13.17 -0.23
N LYS A 57 -17.06 12.47 0.90
CA LYS A 57 -15.95 11.88 1.66
C LYS A 57 -15.07 11.05 0.73
N HIS A 58 -13.77 11.31 0.77
CA HIS A 58 -12.81 10.58 -0.04
C HIS A 58 -12.10 9.55 0.83
N HIS A 59 -11.92 8.34 0.30
CA HIS A 59 -11.04 7.35 0.91
C HIS A 59 -9.59 7.80 0.66
N VAL A 60 -8.96 8.34 1.70
CA VAL A 60 -7.53 8.68 1.67
C VAL A 60 -6.79 7.55 2.35
N ILE A 61 -5.86 6.94 1.61
CA ILE A 61 -5.01 5.91 2.18
C ILE A 61 -3.88 6.64 2.92
N GLU A 62 -3.90 6.69 4.25
CA GLU A 62 -2.90 7.42 5.06
C GLU A 62 -1.47 6.96 4.76
N VAL A 63 -1.34 5.71 4.36
CA VAL A 63 -0.07 5.16 3.92
C VAL A 63 0.41 5.82 2.63
N LEU A 64 -0.49 6.04 1.65
CA LEU A 64 -0.28 6.93 0.50
C LEU A 64 -0.30 8.36 1.00
N SER A 65 0.81 8.78 1.60
CA SER A 65 0.97 10.12 2.18
C SER A 65 0.28 11.12 1.26
N TYR A 66 -0.85 11.68 1.68
CA TYR A 66 -1.62 12.69 0.94
C TYR A 66 -1.85 12.38 -0.56
N ALA A 67 -2.30 11.17 -0.91
CA ALA A 67 -2.72 10.86 -2.28
C ALA A 67 -4.11 10.19 -2.34
N GLN A 68 -4.90 10.60 -3.33
CA GLN A 68 -6.17 9.95 -3.69
C GLN A 68 -5.89 8.89 -4.76
N TYR A 69 -6.29 7.65 -4.51
CA TYR A 69 -6.26 6.60 -5.53
C TYR A 69 -7.52 6.64 -6.40
N LYS A 70 -7.36 6.53 -7.73
CA LYS A 70 -8.42 6.54 -8.74
C LYS A 70 -8.50 5.17 -9.43
N PRO A 71 -9.40 4.29 -9.00
CA PRO A 71 -9.56 2.95 -9.58
C PRO A 71 -9.72 2.97 -11.09
N GLU A 72 -10.52 3.91 -11.62
CA GLU A 72 -10.94 3.99 -13.03
C GLU A 72 -9.75 4.13 -13.98
N THR A 73 -8.66 4.71 -13.48
CA THR A 73 -7.43 4.98 -14.25
C THR A 73 -6.21 4.28 -13.69
N ASP A 74 -6.36 3.53 -12.59
CA ASP A 74 -5.26 2.95 -11.79
C ASP A 74 -4.11 3.93 -11.59
N SER A 75 -4.51 5.12 -11.16
CA SER A 75 -3.63 6.25 -10.93
C SER A 75 -3.82 6.80 -9.52
N ALA A 76 -2.85 7.57 -9.06
CA ALA A 76 -2.98 8.31 -7.82
C ALA A 76 -2.81 9.80 -8.13
N ILE A 77 -3.71 10.62 -7.59
CA ILE A 77 -3.53 12.07 -7.54
C ILE A 77 -2.81 12.38 -6.24
N ASN A 78 -1.61 12.92 -6.37
CA ASN A 78 -0.85 13.43 -5.24
C ASN A 78 -1.36 14.83 -4.90
N TYR A 79 -1.79 15.02 -3.66
CA TYR A 79 -1.93 16.37 -3.10
C TYR A 79 -0.52 16.92 -2.79
N PRO A 80 -0.35 18.23 -2.58
CA PRO A 80 0.95 18.79 -2.22
C PRO A 80 1.58 18.04 -1.03
N GLY A 81 2.81 17.53 -1.23
CA GLY A 81 3.51 16.70 -0.24
C GLY A 81 3.21 15.20 -0.30
N GLY A 82 2.38 14.76 -1.24
CA GLY A 82 1.91 13.38 -1.30
C GLY A 82 2.71 12.41 -2.19
N MET A 83 2.81 11.16 -1.75
CA MET A 83 3.43 10.04 -2.47
C MET A 83 2.57 8.77 -2.35
N PRO A 84 2.28 8.06 -3.45
CA PRO A 84 1.45 6.87 -3.43
C PRO A 84 2.29 5.63 -3.06
N LEU A 85 2.71 5.58 -1.79
CA LEU A 85 3.51 4.51 -1.22
C LEU A 85 2.79 3.86 -0.03
N PHE A 86 3.01 2.59 0.28
CA PHE A 86 2.86 2.12 1.65
C PHE A 86 4.13 2.44 2.45
N ARG A 87 3.97 2.68 3.75
CA ARG A 87 5.00 3.10 4.70
C ARG A 87 4.84 2.28 5.97
N ILE A 88 5.94 1.70 6.41
CA ILE A 88 6.05 1.05 7.71
C ILE A 88 7.27 1.62 8.43
N THR A 89 7.17 1.75 9.75
CA THR A 89 8.19 2.40 10.58
C THR A 89 8.63 1.45 11.68
N CYS A 90 9.94 1.24 11.83
CA CYS A 90 10.46 0.42 12.92
C CYS A 90 10.24 1.12 14.26
N ASP A 91 9.62 0.44 15.22
CA ASP A 91 9.24 1.03 16.51
C ASP A 91 10.43 1.33 17.44
N HIS A 92 11.61 0.80 17.10
CA HIS A 92 12.81 0.96 17.93
C HIS A 92 13.76 2.04 17.44
N CYS A 93 13.98 2.14 16.12
CA CYS A 93 14.97 3.08 15.54
C CYS A 93 14.38 4.05 14.52
N ALA A 94 13.06 4.06 14.34
CA ALA A 94 12.34 4.90 13.39
C ALA A 94 12.77 4.73 11.91
N HIS A 95 13.50 3.65 11.58
CA HIS A 95 13.81 3.34 10.19
C HIS A 95 12.53 3.08 9.40
N VAL A 96 12.39 3.74 8.24
CA VAL A 96 11.18 3.69 7.41
C VAL A 96 11.44 2.86 6.16
N LEU A 97 10.50 1.97 5.84
CA LEU A 97 10.45 1.28 4.57
C LEU A 97 9.28 1.83 3.74
N LEU A 98 9.55 2.07 2.46
CA LEU A 98 8.60 2.61 1.50
C LEU A 98 8.35 1.60 0.38
N PHE A 99 7.08 1.34 0.09
CA PHE A 99 6.64 0.38 -0.92
C PHE A 99 5.78 1.08 -1.94
N SER A 100 6.01 0.88 -3.24
CA SER A 100 5.10 1.40 -4.26
C SER A 100 3.71 0.79 -4.09
N TYR A 101 2.69 1.63 -3.91
CA TYR A 101 1.31 1.16 -3.77
C TYR A 101 0.85 0.35 -4.96
N LYS A 102 1.09 0.87 -6.17
CA LYS A 102 0.71 0.20 -7.41
C LYS A 102 1.29 -1.21 -7.49
N LYS A 103 2.58 -1.37 -7.12
CA LYS A 103 3.24 -2.69 -7.10
C LYS A 103 2.70 -3.59 -6.01
N ALA A 104 2.56 -3.09 -4.79
CA ALA A 104 2.01 -3.86 -3.68
C ALA A 104 0.58 -4.34 -3.98
N ARG A 105 -0.28 -3.45 -4.50
CA ARG A 105 -1.65 -3.74 -4.95
C ARG A 105 -1.69 -4.93 -5.92
N SER A 106 -0.95 -4.86 -7.02
CA SER A 106 -0.96 -5.94 -8.01
C SER A 106 -0.41 -7.25 -7.46
N LEU A 107 0.61 -7.22 -6.61
CA LEU A 107 1.11 -8.44 -5.96
C LEU A 107 0.08 -9.06 -5.01
N ILE A 108 -0.66 -8.22 -4.28
CA ILE A 108 -1.73 -8.66 -3.38
C ILE A 108 -2.88 -9.27 -4.18
N GLN A 109 -3.33 -8.59 -5.24
CA GLN A 109 -4.40 -9.09 -6.10
C GLN A 109 -4.01 -10.38 -6.82
N LYS A 110 -2.81 -10.46 -7.39
CA LYS A 110 -2.30 -11.68 -8.01
C LYS A 110 -2.36 -12.86 -7.04
N ARG A 111 -1.98 -12.64 -5.77
CA ARG A 111 -2.02 -13.67 -4.74
C ARG A 111 -3.45 -14.04 -4.30
N LYS A 112 -4.39 -13.09 -4.29
CA LYS A 112 -5.82 -13.38 -4.06
C LYS A 112 -6.32 -14.34 -5.16
N ASN A 113 -6.03 -14.03 -6.42
CA ASN A 113 -6.44 -14.85 -7.57
C ASN A 113 -5.83 -16.26 -7.54
N GLU A 114 -4.53 -16.40 -7.23
CA GLU A 114 -3.86 -17.70 -7.11
C GLU A 114 -4.49 -18.58 -6.00
N LYS A 115 -4.88 -17.98 -4.86
CA LYS A 115 -5.54 -18.72 -3.76
C LYS A 115 -6.97 -19.18 -4.12
N GLU A 116 -7.66 -18.46 -4.99
CA GLU A 116 -9.00 -18.84 -5.46
C GLU A 116 -8.97 -19.98 -6.48
N GLU A 117 -7.88 -20.12 -7.24
CA GLU A 117 -7.66 -21.20 -8.19
C GLU A 117 -7.23 -22.51 -7.49
N ASP A 118 -6.38 -22.44 -6.46
CA ASP A 118 -5.93 -23.61 -5.68
C ASP A 118 -7.02 -24.18 -4.74
N GLY A 119 -8.09 -23.41 -4.49
CA GLY A 119 -9.22 -23.79 -3.63
C GLY A 119 -10.41 -24.44 -4.35
N LYS A 120 -10.31 -24.64 -5.67
CA LYS A 120 -11.31 -25.33 -6.51
C LYS A 120 -10.83 -26.73 -6.90
#